data_AF-A0A946XP45-F1
#
_entry.id   AF-A0A946XP45-F1
#
_cell.length_a   1.000
_cell.length_b   1.000
_cell.length_c   1.000
_cell.angle_alpha   90.00
_cell.angle_beta   90.00
_cell.angle_gamma   90.00
#
_symmetry.space_group_name_H-M   'P 1'
#
loop_
_entity.id
_entity.type
_entity.pdbx_description
1 polymer ?
#
loop_
_entity_poly.entity_id
_entity_poly.type
_entity_poly.pdbx_seq_one_letter_code
_entity_poly.pdbx_strand_id
1 'polypeptide(L)'
;MENWTRNDSEAASNHLVEMKPSEARDSAISSFATSLDREDPKSAATWAATIDNEETRSSTLKQIAQPWIRTDPDAAKAWLPTSGLPKETQTAILETPSRGRPTGDFRSRRTRQR
;
A
#
# COMPACT_ATOMS: atom_id res chain seq x y z
N MET A 1 2.39 -18.66 -8.75
CA MET A 1 1.68 -19.05 -7.51
C MET A 1 2.64 -19.85 -6.67
N GLU A 2 3.50 -19.16 -5.93
CA GLU A 2 4.54 -19.79 -5.12
C GLU A 2 4.00 -19.87 -3.70
N ASN A 3 3.57 -21.07 -3.32
CA ASN A 3 3.01 -21.39 -2.03
C ASN A 3 4.18 -21.51 -1.04
N TRP A 4 4.58 -20.38 -0.45
CA TRP A 4 5.54 -20.34 0.66
C TRP A 4 4.90 -21.04 1.85
N THR A 5 5.25 -22.32 1.95
CA THR A 5 4.55 -23.29 2.76
C THR A 5 4.99 -23.10 4.20
N ARG A 6 4.17 -22.37 4.97
CA ARG A 6 3.76 -22.53 6.39
C ARG A 6 4.72 -23.10 7.47
N ASN A 7 5.95 -23.46 7.17
CA ASN A 7 6.83 -24.27 8.01
C ASN A 7 8.28 -23.74 8.12
N ASP A 8 8.73 -22.87 7.21
CA ASP A 8 10.10 -22.32 7.23
C ASP A 8 10.09 -20.80 6.95
N SER A 9 9.44 -20.04 7.83
CA SER A 9 9.37 -18.58 7.73
C SER A 9 10.72 -17.90 8.01
N GLU A 10 11.62 -18.52 8.79
CA GLU A 10 12.94 -17.96 9.13
C GLU A 10 14.00 -18.16 8.02
N ALA A 11 14.03 -19.34 7.38
CA ALA A 11 15.00 -19.60 6.32
C ALA A 11 14.74 -18.74 5.07
N ALA A 12 13.47 -18.51 4.74
CA ALA A 12 13.09 -17.65 3.61
C ALA A 12 13.43 -16.17 3.87
N SER A 13 13.29 -15.69 5.11
CA SER A 13 13.59 -14.30 5.45
C SER A 13 15.09 -14.00 5.46
N ASN A 14 15.95 -14.94 5.85
CA ASN A 14 17.40 -14.76 5.75
C ASN A 14 17.87 -14.74 4.27
N HIS A 15 17.25 -15.54 3.40
CA HIS A 15 17.58 -15.56 1.97
C HIS A 15 17.15 -14.28 1.24
N LEU A 16 16.07 -13.63 1.69
CA LEU A 16 15.62 -12.34 1.16
C LEU A 16 16.58 -11.19 1.49
N VAL A 17 17.25 -11.22 2.66
CA VAL A 17 18.23 -10.18 3.06
C VAL A 17 19.51 -10.30 2.23
N GLU A 18 19.92 -11.53 1.91
CA GLU A 18 21.16 -11.82 1.17
C GLU A 18 21.01 -11.69 -0.35
N MET A 19 19.77 -11.77 -0.88
CA MET A 19 19.51 -11.54 -2.30
C MET A 19 19.51 -10.06 -2.66
N LYS A 20 20.21 -9.75 -3.76
CA LYS A 20 20.17 -8.43 -4.41
C LYS A 20 18.70 -8.01 -4.62
N PRO A 21 18.37 -6.71 -4.52
CA PRO A 21 17.05 -6.22 -4.93
C PRO A 21 16.78 -6.72 -6.36
N SER A 22 15.72 -7.49 -6.50
CA SER A 22 15.35 -8.23 -7.71
C SER A 22 13.84 -8.42 -7.66
N GLU A 23 13.20 -8.45 -8.82
CA GLU A 23 11.73 -8.52 -8.95
C GLU A 23 11.10 -9.68 -8.14
N ALA A 24 11.84 -10.77 -7.94
CA ALA A 24 11.44 -11.90 -7.09
C ALA A 24 11.34 -11.52 -5.59
N ARG A 25 12.26 -10.71 -5.07
CA ARG A 25 12.23 -10.21 -3.68
C ARG A 25 11.04 -9.29 -3.48
N ASP A 26 10.81 -8.36 -4.40
CA ASP A 26 9.67 -7.45 -4.36
C ASP A 26 8.33 -8.22 -4.45
N SER A 27 8.26 -9.24 -5.31
CA SER A 27 7.09 -10.12 -5.42
C SER A 27 6.84 -10.93 -4.14
N ALA A 28 7.88 -11.40 -3.47
CA ALA A 28 7.77 -12.09 -2.19
C ALA A 28 7.25 -11.16 -1.08
N ILE A 29 7.81 -9.95 -0.99
CA ILE A 29 7.36 -8.92 -0.04
C ILE A 29 5.89 -8.56 -0.30
N SER A 30 5.51 -8.39 -1.57
CA SER A 30 4.12 -8.08 -1.94
C SER A 30 3.14 -9.18 -1.50
N SER A 31 3.52 -10.45 -1.68
CA SER A 31 2.69 -11.60 -1.31
C SER A 31 2.57 -11.73 0.21
N PHE A 32 3.68 -11.50 0.93
CA PHE A 32 3.71 -11.53 2.39
C PHE A 32 2.85 -10.41 2.99
N ALA A 33 3.03 -9.18 2.49
CA ALA A 33 2.24 -8.04 2.90
C ALA A 33 0.74 -8.27 2.65
N THR A 34 0.38 -8.83 1.49
CA THR A 34 -1.01 -9.16 1.17
C THR A 34 -1.60 -10.25 2.06
N SER A 35 -0.79 -11.20 2.54
CA SER A 35 -1.26 -12.20 3.53
C SER A 35 -1.53 -11.55 4.88
N LEU A 36 -0.67 -10.62 5.30
CA LEU A 36 -0.80 -9.89 6.56
C LEU A 36 -1.95 -8.89 6.56
N ASP A 37 -2.39 -8.39 5.41
CA ASP A 37 -3.51 -7.42 5.30
C ASP A 37 -4.75 -7.84 6.10
N ARG A 38 -5.04 -9.15 6.12
CA ARG A 38 -6.22 -9.69 6.82
C ARG A 38 -6.06 -9.78 8.34
N GLU A 39 -4.82 -9.84 8.83
CA GLU A 39 -4.51 -10.01 10.24
C GLU A 39 -4.08 -8.67 10.87
N ASP A 40 -3.12 -8.00 10.24
CA ASP A 40 -2.60 -6.70 10.63
C ASP A 40 -2.25 -5.85 9.39
N PRO A 41 -3.20 -5.05 8.88
CA PRO A 41 -2.99 -4.24 7.68
C PRO A 41 -1.92 -3.15 7.88
N LYS A 42 -1.66 -2.73 9.13
CA LYS A 42 -0.62 -1.75 9.44
C LYS A 42 0.79 -2.30 9.20
N SER A 43 1.04 -3.53 9.65
CA SER A 43 2.30 -4.23 9.41
C SER A 43 2.45 -4.57 7.93
N ALA A 44 1.39 -5.08 7.30
CA ALA A 44 1.35 -5.32 5.86
C ALA A 44 1.81 -4.10 5.06
N ALA A 45 1.27 -2.94 5.39
CA ALA A 45 1.57 -1.70 4.69
C ALA A 45 2.99 -1.17 4.95
N THR A 46 3.58 -1.51 6.11
CA THR A 46 4.99 -1.26 6.42
C THR A 46 5.90 -2.12 5.53
N TRP A 47 5.59 -3.41 5.37
CA TRP A 47 6.31 -4.31 4.46
C TRP A 47 6.20 -3.88 3.00
N ALA A 48 5.01 -3.48 2.56
CA ALA A 48 4.83 -2.95 1.22
C ALA A 48 5.70 -1.71 0.96
N ALA A 49 5.96 -0.87 1.97
CA ALA A 49 6.83 0.29 1.85
C ALA A 49 8.33 -0.06 1.75
N THR A 50 8.75 -1.28 2.12
CA THR A 50 10.15 -1.73 1.98
C THR A 50 10.49 -2.26 0.58
N ILE A 51 9.49 -2.33 -0.31
CA ILE A 51 9.67 -2.72 -1.72
C ILE A 51 10.47 -1.62 -2.42
N ASP A 52 11.55 -2.01 -3.12
CA ASP A 52 12.46 -1.07 -3.79
C ASP A 52 11.87 -0.63 -5.14
N ASN A 53 11.24 -1.57 -5.85
CA ASN A 53 10.55 -1.29 -7.09
C ASN A 53 9.31 -0.41 -6.87
N GLU A 54 9.32 0.80 -7.43
CA GLU A 54 8.22 1.77 -7.27
C GLU A 54 6.88 1.27 -7.82
N GLU A 55 6.88 0.55 -8.94
CA GLU A 55 5.67 -0.01 -9.54
C GLU A 55 5.09 -1.09 -8.63
N THR A 56 5.90 -2.06 -8.21
CA THR A 56 5.46 -3.13 -7.31
C THR A 56 5.03 -2.57 -5.95
N ARG A 57 5.76 -1.59 -5.41
CA ARG A 57 5.42 -0.90 -4.16
C ARG A 57 4.06 -0.25 -4.25
N SER A 58 3.87 0.61 -5.25
CA SER A 58 2.61 1.34 -5.42
C SER A 58 1.42 0.40 -5.67
N SER A 59 1.62 -0.68 -6.42
CA SER A 59 0.60 -1.70 -6.65
C SER A 59 0.22 -2.44 -5.37
N THR A 60 1.22 -2.90 -4.60
CA THR A 60 1.02 -3.60 -3.33
C THR A 60 0.33 -2.71 -2.29
N LEU A 61 0.79 -1.47 -2.14
CA LEU A 61 0.18 -0.50 -1.24
C LEU A 61 -1.29 -0.25 -1.58
N LYS A 62 -1.63 -0.16 -2.87
CA LYS A 62 -3.02 -0.05 -3.32
C LYS A 62 -3.83 -1.30 -2.96
N GLN A 63 -3.26 -2.50 -3.13
CA GLN A 63 -3.93 -3.76 -2.81
C GLN A 63 -4.23 -3.94 -1.32
N ILE A 64 -3.39 -3.41 -0.43
CA ILE A 64 -3.60 -3.44 1.03
C ILE A 64 -4.55 -2.30 1.46
N ALA A 65 -4.37 -1.10 0.89
CA ALA A 65 -5.12 0.06 1.32
C ALA A 65 -6.62 0.00 0.92
N GLN A 66 -6.96 -0.67 -0.19
CA GLN A 66 -8.36 -0.86 -0.63
C GLN A 66 -9.25 -1.69 0.32
N PRO A 67 -8.85 -2.88 0.79
CA PRO A 67 -9.57 -3.60 1.83
C PRO A 67 -9.42 -2.91 3.18
N TRP A 68 -8.26 -2.35 3.51
CA TRP A 68 -8.06 -1.68 4.79
C TRP A 68 -9.00 -0.49 5.00
N ILE A 69 -9.19 0.39 4.01
CA ILE A 69 -10.13 1.52 4.12
C ILE A 69 -11.60 1.05 4.28
N ARG A 70 -11.93 -0.15 3.81
CA ARG A 70 -13.27 -0.76 3.96
C ARG A 70 -13.49 -1.34 5.35
N THR A 71 -12.45 -1.92 5.94
CA THR A 71 -12.50 -2.52 7.27
C THR A 71 -12.32 -1.48 8.36
N ASP A 72 -11.31 -0.61 8.23
CA ASP A 72 -10.97 0.42 9.19
C ASP A 72 -10.53 1.72 8.49
N PRO A 73 -11.48 2.61 8.19
CA PRO A 73 -11.18 3.83 7.44
C PRO A 73 -10.34 4.84 8.23
N ASP A 74 -10.38 4.81 9.57
CA ASP A 74 -9.69 5.77 10.43
C ASP A 74 -8.19 5.44 10.51
N ALA A 75 -7.86 4.16 10.71
CA ALA A 75 -6.48 3.68 10.69
C ALA A 75 -5.83 3.84 9.30
N ALA A 76 -6.57 3.54 8.23
CA ALA A 76 -6.08 3.72 6.87
C ALA A 76 -5.80 5.21 6.56
N LYS A 77 -6.67 6.14 6.98
CA LYS A 77 -6.44 7.60 6.86
C LYS A 77 -5.17 8.06 7.56
N ALA A 78 -4.91 7.54 8.75
CA ALA A 78 -3.72 7.88 9.52
C ALA A 78 -2.43 7.33 8.88
N TRP A 79 -2.53 6.21 8.16
CA TRP A 79 -1.38 5.56 7.52
C TRP A 79 -1.04 6.10 6.12
N LEU A 80 -2.03 6.49 5.33
CA LEU A 80 -1.83 7.02 3.96
C LEU A 80 -0.76 8.12 3.84
N PRO A 81 -0.65 9.13 4.74
CA PRO A 81 0.41 10.13 4.65
C PRO A 81 1.82 9.54 4.87
N THR A 82 1.93 8.45 5.62
CA THR A 82 3.18 7.75 5.93
C THR A 82 3.63 6.81 4.81
N SER A 83 2.71 6.39 3.94
CA SER A 83 2.97 5.47 2.83
C SER A 83 3.88 6.02 1.72
N GLY A 84 4.02 7.35 1.64
CA GLY A 84 4.74 8.02 0.55
C GLY A 84 4.01 8.00 -0.81
N LEU A 85 2.77 7.51 -0.87
CA LEU A 85 1.96 7.54 -2.10
C LEU A 85 1.63 8.98 -2.54
N PRO A 86 1.46 9.23 -3.85
CA PRO A 86 1.00 10.53 -4.32
C PRO A 86 -0.40 10.83 -3.77
N LYS A 87 -0.65 12.11 -3.49
CA LYS A 87 -1.92 12.59 -2.91
C LYS A 87 -3.15 12.14 -3.71
N GLU A 88 -3.02 12.01 -5.03
CA GLU A 88 -4.09 11.48 -5.90
C GLU A 88 -4.47 10.04 -5.55
N THR A 89 -3.48 9.17 -5.33
CA THR A 89 -3.73 7.77 -4.93
C THR A 89 -4.30 7.69 -3.52
N GLN A 90 -3.80 8.52 -2.59
CA GLN A 90 -4.36 8.60 -1.25
C GLN A 90 -5.85 8.99 -1.29
N THR A 91 -6.18 10.01 -2.09
CA THR A 91 -7.57 10.47 -2.26
C THR A 91 -8.44 9.37 -2.88
N ALA A 92 -7.97 8.69 -3.93
CA ALA A 92 -8.71 7.59 -4.55
C ALA A 92 -9.01 6.44 -3.57
N ILE A 93 -8.06 6.11 -2.69
CA ILE A 93 -8.27 5.09 -1.63
C ILE A 93 -9.31 5.59 -0.63
N LEU A 94 -9.19 6.84 -0.16
CA LEU A 94 -10.15 7.46 0.77
C LEU A 94 -11.57 7.55 0.21
N GLU A 95 -11.71 7.70 -1.11
CA GLU A 95 -13.00 7.76 -1.80
C GLU A 95 -13.71 6.39 -1.89
N THR A 96 -13.01 5.27 -1.64
CA THR A 96 -13.45 3.93 -2.07
C THR A 96 -14.49 3.19 -1.19
N PRO A 97 -14.85 3.58 0.06
CA PRO A 97 -16.06 2.99 0.65
C PRO A 97 -17.03 3.93 1.36
N SER A 98 -16.84 5.24 1.35
CA SER A 98 -17.79 6.14 2.01
C SER A 98 -17.92 7.44 1.24
N ARG A 99 -18.88 7.44 0.33
CA ARG A 99 -19.42 8.64 -0.31
C ARG A 99 -20.16 9.50 0.75
N GLY A 100 -19.40 10.07 1.67
CA GLY A 100 -19.76 11.27 2.42
C GLY A 100 -18.94 12.41 1.84
N ARG A 101 -19.57 13.25 1.00
CA ARG A 101 -18.99 14.44 0.37
C ARG A 101 -18.02 15.20 1.30
N PRO A 102 -16.83 15.56 0.82
CA PRO A 102 -16.29 16.89 1.03
C PRO A 102 -16.66 17.72 -0.21
N THR A 103 -17.75 18.48 -0.10
CA THR A 103 -17.86 19.76 -0.78
C THR A 103 -16.60 20.56 -0.47
N GLY A 104 -15.69 20.69 -1.42
CA GLY A 104 -14.36 21.25 -1.18
C GLY A 104 -13.64 21.64 -2.46
N ASP A 105 -14.22 22.63 -3.14
CA ASP A 105 -13.52 23.64 -3.93
C ASP A 105 -12.54 23.20 -5.06
N PHE A 106 -13.10 23.02 -6.25
CA PHE A 106 -12.38 23.21 -7.53
C PHE A 106 -12.69 24.59 -8.13
N ARG A 107 -12.73 25.66 -7.30
CA ARG A 107 -12.90 27.03 -7.79
C ARG A 107 -11.77 27.93 -7.31
N SER A 108 -10.56 27.69 -7.83
CA SER A 108 -9.55 28.72 -8.11
C SER A 108 -8.33 28.04 -8.73
N ARG A 109 -7.87 28.32 -9.95
CA ARG A 109 -7.63 29.64 -10.53
C ARG A 109 -7.80 29.61 -12.05
N ARG A 110 -8.86 30.24 -12.53
CA ARG A 110 -8.86 30.88 -13.85
C ARG A 110 -8.05 32.17 -13.73
N THR A 111 -6.72 32.07 -13.75
CA THR A 111 -5.86 33.26 -13.89
C THR A 111 -5.91 33.73 -15.34
N ARG A 112 -6.79 34.69 -15.54
CA ARG A 112 -6.80 35.68 -16.62
C ARG A 112 -5.45 36.39 -16.71
N GLN A 113 -4.76 36.27 -17.84
CA GLN A 113 -3.84 37.29 -18.38
C GLN A 113 -4.01 37.21 -19.91
N ARG A 114 -4.89 38.04 -20.47
CA ARG A 114 -4.62 39.36 -21.08
C ARG A 114 -3.84 39.25 -22.39
#